data_AF-A0A1Y2WDT9-F1
#
_entry.id   AF-A0A1Y2WDT9-F1
#
_cell.length_a   1.000
_cell.length_b   1.000
_cell.length_c   1.000
_cell.angle_alpha   90.00
_cell.angle_beta   90.00
_cell.angle_gamma   90.00
#
_symmetry.space_group_name_H-M   'P 1'
#
loop_
_entity.id
_entity.type
_entity.pdbx_description
1 polymer ?
#
loop_
_entity_poly.entity_id
_entity_poly.type
_entity_poly.pdbx_seq_one_letter_code
_entity_poly.pdbx_strand_id
1 'polypeptide(L)'
;MIRSIPAMALAALLGASTVLADAVTCSLDKKCPEESPCCSQYGECGVGAYCLGGCDPRMSFSLDACVPNPVCEDRSMKMDSTDGIVDVSKYLGDASKADWVAQGSPLAHNGNILLTMPADSSGTVLASTVYMWYGNVKAKIKTGKDAGVVTAFILFSDVKDEIDFEWVGTELDIAQTNYYFQGIPDYTHSTNITGVSNTNSEWHTYEIRWTPDKIEWYVDDKLGRTQKKSDTWNATANQWDFPQTPSRVQLSIWPGGSDKNAKGTVDWAGGPIDWNSDDIKNDGYYYASVGEITMECYKTDKDPGTNSGKSYTYKDARGTNDTVIDGDSDTVLKSLLGTGLDMDKDYPSSSSSGGASQSTQAVIPGLSGGGPGTNGEAGGDSGSGTGSDGATNAGSAPTAVCTSGFQQVCGSSDSDGGNTNEAVRQDRVLGASAFAALVAVAGMLWL
;
A
#
# COMPACT_ATOMS: atom_id res chain seq x y z
N MET A 1 -23.46 0.77 -74.61
CA MET A 1 -23.84 0.54 -73.20
C MET A 1 -22.71 -0.16 -72.49
N ILE A 2 -21.79 0.58 -71.86
CA ILE A 2 -20.92 0.05 -70.80
C ILE A 2 -20.78 1.20 -69.80
N ARG A 3 -21.25 0.97 -68.58
CA ARG A 3 -21.24 1.90 -67.44
C ARG A 3 -19.83 1.96 -66.86
N SER A 4 -19.25 3.15 -66.75
CA SER A 4 -18.01 3.38 -66.01
C SER A 4 -18.35 3.83 -64.58
N ILE A 5 -17.87 3.07 -63.59
CA ILE A 5 -18.01 3.29 -62.15
C ILE A 5 -16.96 4.32 -61.70
N PRO A 6 -17.26 5.29 -60.81
CA PRO A 6 -16.26 6.21 -60.28
C PRO A 6 -15.42 5.54 -59.18
N ALA A 7 -14.13 5.88 -59.15
CA ALA A 7 -13.17 5.42 -58.18
C ALA A 7 -13.51 5.89 -56.75
N MET A 8 -13.74 4.95 -55.83
CA MET A 8 -13.72 5.21 -54.39
C MET A 8 -12.26 5.20 -53.91
N ALA A 9 -11.80 6.34 -53.40
CA ALA A 9 -10.57 6.44 -52.64
C ALA A 9 -10.75 5.67 -51.32
N LEU A 10 -9.95 4.63 -51.12
CA LEU A 10 -9.85 3.90 -49.86
C LEU A 10 -8.94 4.70 -48.92
N ALA A 11 -9.54 5.54 -48.06
CA ALA A 11 -8.82 6.12 -46.93
C ALA A 11 -8.65 5.01 -45.87
N ALA A 12 -7.44 4.50 -45.74
CA ALA A 12 -7.07 3.60 -44.64
C ALA A 12 -7.08 4.40 -43.33
N LEU A 13 -8.16 4.29 -42.56
CA LEU A 13 -8.16 4.63 -41.14
C LEU A 13 -7.28 3.60 -40.42
N LEU A 14 -6.01 3.93 -40.22
CA LEU A 14 -5.20 3.30 -39.18
C LEU A 14 -5.77 3.76 -37.84
N GLY A 15 -6.66 2.93 -37.26
CA GLY A 15 -7.05 3.07 -35.87
C GLY A 15 -5.82 2.82 -35.00
N ALA A 16 -5.35 3.84 -34.29
CA ALA A 16 -4.43 3.66 -33.19
C ALA A 16 -5.21 2.98 -32.05
N SER A 17 -5.21 1.66 -32.04
CA SER A 17 -5.53 0.90 -30.84
C SER A 17 -4.38 1.12 -29.87
N THR A 18 -4.56 2.05 -28.92
CA THR A 18 -3.73 2.14 -27.72
C THR A 18 -3.96 0.86 -26.93
N VAL A 19 -3.09 -0.11 -27.14
CA VAL A 19 -2.96 -1.25 -26.23
C VAL A 19 -2.47 -0.65 -24.92
N LEU A 20 -3.37 -0.47 -23.95
CA LEU A 20 -2.98 -0.30 -22.56
C LEU A 20 -2.22 -1.58 -22.22
N ALA A 21 -0.90 -1.49 -22.08
CA ALA A 21 -0.10 -2.64 -21.66
C ALA A 21 -0.49 -2.94 -20.21
N ASP A 22 -1.04 -4.13 -19.96
CA ASP A 22 -1.29 -4.61 -18.61
C ASP A 22 0.01 -4.58 -17.80
N ALA A 23 -0.08 -4.18 -16.53
CA ALA A 23 1.06 -4.18 -15.63
C ALA A 23 1.67 -5.59 -15.56
N VAL A 24 2.99 -5.70 -15.68
CA VAL A 24 3.69 -6.98 -15.53
C VAL A 24 3.56 -7.40 -14.06
N THR A 25 3.01 -8.57 -13.78
CA THR A 25 2.79 -9.04 -12.40
C THR A 25 3.90 -9.96 -11.90
N CYS A 26 4.09 -9.98 -10.58
CA CYS A 26 5.02 -10.84 -9.86
C CYS A 26 4.35 -11.61 -8.70
N SER A 27 4.94 -12.76 -8.38
CA SER A 27 4.58 -13.63 -7.25
C SER A 27 5.80 -14.44 -6.81
N LEU A 28 5.68 -15.27 -5.78
CA LEU A 28 6.75 -16.18 -5.37
C LEU A 28 7.15 -17.17 -6.49
N ASP A 29 6.22 -17.52 -7.38
CA ASP A 29 6.44 -18.43 -8.51
C ASP A 29 6.80 -17.71 -9.82
N LYS A 30 6.63 -16.38 -9.86
CA LYS A 30 6.84 -15.56 -11.05
C LYS A 30 7.59 -14.28 -10.68
N LYS A 31 8.90 -14.29 -10.90
CA LYS A 31 9.73 -13.12 -10.65
C LYS A 31 9.54 -12.04 -11.70
N CYS A 32 9.80 -10.80 -11.30
CA CYS A 32 9.92 -9.69 -12.25
C CYS A 32 11.07 -9.90 -13.24
N PRO A 33 10.94 -9.40 -14.48
CA PRO A 33 12.02 -9.46 -15.47
C PRO A 33 13.06 -8.33 -15.23
N GLU A 34 14.22 -8.43 -15.87
CA GLU A 34 15.36 -7.53 -15.61
C GLU A 34 15.06 -6.05 -15.94
N GLU A 35 14.22 -5.79 -16.95
CA GLU A 35 13.85 -4.44 -17.39
C GLU A 35 12.90 -3.70 -16.43
N SER A 36 12.19 -4.43 -15.57
CA SER A 36 11.29 -3.92 -14.53
C SER A 36 11.47 -4.73 -13.25
N PRO A 37 12.67 -4.69 -12.64
CA PRO A 37 13.16 -5.74 -11.75
C PRO A 37 12.49 -5.76 -10.37
N CYS A 38 11.76 -4.72 -10.01
CA CYS A 38 11.23 -4.53 -8.65
C CYS A 38 9.77 -4.94 -8.57
N CYS A 39 9.47 -5.89 -7.68
CA CYS A 39 8.12 -6.32 -7.38
C CYS A 39 7.52 -5.47 -6.26
N SER A 40 6.56 -4.61 -6.57
CA SER A 40 5.90 -3.75 -5.57
C SER A 40 5.05 -4.53 -4.59
N GLN A 41 4.59 -3.85 -3.53
CA GLN A 41 3.68 -4.43 -2.54
C GLN A 41 2.39 -4.96 -3.17
N TYR A 42 1.99 -4.44 -4.34
CA TYR A 42 0.78 -4.84 -5.07
C TYR A 42 1.00 -6.04 -6.01
N GLY A 43 2.20 -6.60 -6.07
CA GLY A 43 2.50 -7.70 -6.99
C GLY A 43 2.69 -7.24 -8.44
N GLU A 44 3.16 -6.01 -8.63
CA GLU A 44 3.40 -5.40 -9.93
C GLU A 44 4.90 -5.10 -10.12
N CYS A 45 5.41 -5.28 -11.32
CA CYS A 45 6.81 -5.10 -11.69
C CYS A 45 7.05 -3.72 -12.30
N GLY A 46 8.08 -3.02 -11.82
CA GLY A 46 8.45 -1.70 -12.33
C GLY A 46 9.84 -1.26 -11.90
N VAL A 47 10.09 0.05 -12.02
CA VAL A 47 11.30 0.74 -11.53
C VAL A 47 10.91 1.93 -10.63
N GLY A 48 11.87 2.64 -10.04
CA GLY A 48 11.57 3.84 -9.25
C GLY A 48 10.83 3.51 -7.96
N ALA A 49 9.60 4.04 -7.81
CA ALA A 49 8.82 3.82 -6.59
C ALA A 49 8.43 2.35 -6.38
N TYR A 50 8.42 1.53 -7.42
CA TYR A 50 8.29 0.06 -7.31
C TYR A 50 9.44 -0.59 -6.52
N CYS A 51 10.62 0.04 -6.55
CA CYS A 51 11.84 -0.45 -5.90
C CYS A 51 12.03 0.11 -4.50
N LEU A 52 11.30 1.16 -4.13
CA LEU A 52 11.34 1.75 -2.80
C LEU A 52 10.48 0.92 -1.83
N GLY A 53 9.94 1.55 -0.80
CA GLY A 53 9.31 0.80 0.28
C GLY A 53 8.13 -0.06 -0.20
N GLY A 54 8.14 -1.33 0.21
CA GLY A 54 7.17 -2.36 -0.19
C GLY A 54 7.65 -3.25 -1.33
N CYS A 55 8.89 -3.07 -1.82
CA CYS A 55 9.47 -3.94 -2.84
C CYS A 55 9.82 -5.31 -2.26
N ASP A 56 9.17 -6.39 -2.71
CA ASP A 56 9.45 -7.75 -2.21
C ASP A 56 10.68 -8.35 -2.95
N PRO A 57 11.84 -8.51 -2.30
CA PRO A 57 13.05 -9.02 -2.95
C PRO A 57 12.92 -10.49 -3.38
N ARG A 58 11.99 -11.25 -2.79
CA ARG A 58 11.77 -12.67 -3.11
C ARG A 58 11.06 -12.83 -4.46
N MET A 59 10.17 -11.89 -4.77
CA MET A 59 9.37 -11.83 -6.00
C MET A 59 9.99 -10.91 -7.07
N SER A 60 11.04 -10.17 -6.71
CA SER A 60 11.82 -9.33 -7.63
C SER A 60 12.81 -10.15 -8.46
N PHE A 61 13.37 -9.54 -9.51
CA PHE A 61 14.34 -10.16 -10.42
C PHE A 61 15.52 -10.78 -9.67
N SER A 62 16.07 -10.04 -8.71
CA SER A 62 17.11 -10.48 -7.78
C SER A 62 16.88 -9.86 -6.39
N LEU A 63 17.60 -10.34 -5.37
CA LEU A 63 17.49 -9.79 -4.01
C LEU A 63 17.92 -8.31 -3.93
N ASP A 64 18.87 -7.91 -4.78
CA ASP A 64 19.40 -6.55 -4.84
C ASP A 64 18.56 -5.61 -5.75
N ALA A 65 17.45 -6.10 -6.31
CA ALA A 65 16.59 -5.28 -7.16
C ALA A 65 15.89 -4.17 -6.38
N CYS A 66 15.50 -4.47 -5.13
CA CYS A 66 14.88 -3.51 -4.23
C CYS A 66 15.91 -2.54 -3.65
N VAL A 67 15.51 -1.30 -3.45
CA VAL A 67 16.32 -0.30 -2.75
C VAL A 67 16.37 -0.66 -1.26
N PRO A 68 17.55 -0.62 -0.62
CA PRO A 68 17.69 -0.87 0.81
C PRO A 68 16.73 -0.03 1.66
N ASN A 69 16.12 -0.65 2.67
CA ASN A 69 15.12 0.00 3.50
C ASN A 69 15.78 0.91 4.55
N PRO A 70 15.42 2.20 4.70
CA PRO A 70 15.98 3.06 5.73
C PRO A 70 15.72 2.52 7.15
N VAL A 71 16.78 2.45 7.97
CA VAL A 71 16.71 1.95 9.35
C VAL A 71 15.83 2.86 10.23
N CYS A 72 15.20 2.26 11.23
CA CYS A 72 14.35 2.92 12.21
C CYS A 72 15.05 4.09 12.92
N GLU A 73 14.29 5.16 13.15
CA GLU A 73 14.68 6.25 14.06
C GLU A 73 13.55 6.50 15.06
N ASP A 74 13.90 6.82 16.31
CA ASP A 74 12.90 7.21 17.30
C ASP A 74 12.25 8.51 16.83
N ARG A 75 10.93 8.51 16.63
CA ARG A 75 10.18 9.65 16.06
C ARG A 75 8.97 9.96 16.92
N SER A 76 8.70 11.25 17.11
CA SER A 76 7.44 11.74 17.66
C SER A 76 6.89 12.78 16.71
N MET A 77 5.84 12.42 15.99
CA MET A 77 5.30 13.17 14.88
C MET A 77 3.91 13.67 15.25
N LYS A 78 3.77 15.00 15.30
CA LYS A 78 2.45 15.62 15.34
C LYS A 78 1.88 15.59 13.94
N MET A 79 0.70 15.01 13.80
CA MET A 79 0.04 14.90 12.51
C MET A 79 -0.81 16.14 12.28
N ASP A 80 -0.26 17.35 12.36
CA ASP A 80 -1.01 18.62 12.27
C ASP A 80 -0.73 19.43 10.99
N SER A 81 0.22 18.99 10.17
CA SER A 81 0.52 19.54 8.84
C SER A 81 0.92 18.43 7.87
N THR A 82 0.89 18.74 6.56
CA THR A 82 1.34 17.83 5.50
C THR A 82 2.84 18.01 5.16
N ASP A 83 3.59 18.86 5.88
CA ASP A 83 4.97 19.20 5.50
C ASP A 83 5.92 18.00 5.59
N GLY A 84 5.64 17.05 6.49
CA GLY A 84 6.36 15.78 6.63
C GLY A 84 5.85 14.66 5.71
N ILE A 85 4.89 14.95 4.83
CA ILE A 85 4.24 13.97 3.96
C ILE A 85 4.60 14.26 2.50
N VAL A 86 5.21 13.29 1.84
CA VAL A 86 5.58 13.37 0.42
C VAL A 86 4.72 12.42 -0.40
N ASP A 87 4.28 12.85 -1.58
CA ASP A 87 3.58 11.97 -2.51
C ASP A 87 4.53 10.88 -3.04
N VAL A 88 4.02 9.66 -3.23
CA VAL A 88 4.79 8.53 -3.78
C VAL A 88 5.50 8.86 -5.10
N SER A 89 4.92 9.75 -5.92
CA SER A 89 5.51 10.18 -7.19
C SER A 89 6.70 11.12 -7.06
N LYS A 90 7.06 11.53 -5.84
CA LYS A 90 8.16 12.45 -5.56
C LYS A 90 9.19 11.89 -4.60
N TYR A 91 8.86 10.79 -3.93
CA TYR A 91 9.76 10.19 -2.96
C TYR A 91 10.85 9.37 -3.66
N LEU A 92 12.10 9.61 -3.28
CA LEU A 92 13.28 8.93 -3.84
C LEU A 92 14.02 8.05 -2.82
N GLY A 93 13.45 7.81 -1.63
CA GLY A 93 14.09 6.97 -0.61
C GLY A 93 14.93 7.72 0.45
N ASP A 94 14.90 9.07 0.44
CA ASP A 94 15.56 9.89 1.47
C ASP A 94 14.63 10.10 2.67
N ALA A 95 14.73 9.22 3.67
CA ALA A 95 13.96 9.27 4.91
C ALA A 95 14.26 10.50 5.80
N SER A 96 15.28 11.30 5.47
CA SER A 96 15.58 12.56 6.16
C SER A 96 14.73 13.74 5.65
N LYS A 97 13.99 13.57 4.54
CA LYS A 97 13.23 14.64 3.89
C LYS A 97 11.73 14.60 4.16
N ALA A 98 11.22 13.43 4.54
CA ALA A 98 9.82 13.22 4.85
C ALA A 98 9.70 12.10 5.89
N ASP A 99 8.64 12.18 6.69
CA ASP A 99 8.26 11.14 7.62
C ASP A 99 7.37 10.09 6.96
N TRP A 100 6.53 10.52 6.03
CA TRP A 100 5.50 9.69 5.39
C TRP A 100 5.54 9.81 3.88
N VAL A 101 5.35 8.67 3.22
CA VAL A 101 4.99 8.61 1.81
C VAL A 101 3.49 8.41 1.70
N ALA A 102 2.81 9.25 0.92
CA ALA A 102 1.38 9.17 0.69
C ALA A 102 1.04 8.55 -0.67
N GLN A 103 0.01 7.71 -0.66
CA GLN A 103 -0.83 7.42 -1.80
C GLN A 103 -2.26 7.84 -1.44
N GLY A 104 -2.92 8.63 -2.29
CA GLY A 104 -4.20 9.26 -1.94
C GLY A 104 -4.02 10.71 -1.51
N SER A 105 -4.98 11.24 -0.75
CA SER A 105 -5.05 12.68 -0.45
C SER A 105 -5.21 12.93 1.05
N PRO A 106 -4.11 12.88 1.83
CA PRO A 106 -4.15 13.31 3.21
C PRO A 106 -4.44 14.81 3.30
N LEU A 107 -5.23 15.23 4.28
CA LEU A 107 -5.65 16.62 4.46
C LEU A 107 -5.39 17.09 5.90
N ALA A 108 -4.67 18.19 6.08
CA ALA A 108 -4.58 18.83 7.38
C ALA A 108 -5.90 19.51 7.76
N HIS A 109 -6.44 19.17 8.93
CA HIS A 109 -7.70 19.71 9.43
C HIS A 109 -7.71 19.81 10.95
N ASN A 110 -7.97 21.00 11.51
CA ASN A 110 -8.13 21.21 12.96
C ASN A 110 -7.00 20.59 13.83
N GLY A 111 -5.74 20.71 13.40
CA GLY A 111 -4.58 20.20 14.13
C GLY A 111 -4.43 18.67 14.10
N ASN A 112 -5.03 18.00 13.12
CA ASN A 112 -4.81 16.59 12.81
C ASN A 112 -4.73 16.37 11.28
N ILE A 113 -4.33 15.17 10.84
CA ILE A 113 -4.39 14.74 9.44
C ILE A 113 -5.62 13.86 9.27
N LEU A 114 -6.42 14.16 8.26
CA LEU A 114 -7.45 13.29 7.73
C LEU A 114 -6.84 12.40 6.65
N LEU A 115 -7.00 11.09 6.80
CA LEU A 115 -6.87 10.15 5.70
C LEU A 115 -8.21 10.17 4.97
N THR A 116 -8.25 10.66 3.73
CA THR A 116 -9.51 10.81 3.00
C THR A 116 -9.75 9.65 2.03
N MET A 117 -11.03 9.36 1.81
CA MET A 117 -11.51 8.42 0.80
C MET A 117 -12.67 9.07 0.04
N PRO A 118 -12.36 9.87 -0.99
CA PRO A 118 -13.35 10.37 -1.94
C PRO A 118 -14.17 9.24 -2.58
N ALA A 119 -15.36 9.59 -3.07
CA ALA A 119 -16.23 8.63 -3.74
C ALA A 119 -15.52 7.84 -4.85
N ASP A 120 -15.72 6.52 -4.86
CA ASP A 120 -15.15 5.58 -5.83
C ASP A 120 -13.61 5.58 -5.91
N SER A 121 -12.93 6.16 -4.91
CA SER A 121 -11.48 6.12 -4.78
C SER A 121 -11.02 4.93 -3.95
N SER A 122 -9.72 4.65 -4.02
CA SER A 122 -9.06 3.64 -3.22
C SER A 122 -8.70 4.07 -1.79
N GLY A 123 -9.06 5.30 -1.43
CA GLY A 123 -8.72 5.87 -0.13
C GLY A 123 -7.31 6.45 -0.05
N THR A 124 -6.78 6.50 1.16
CA THR A 124 -5.46 7.08 1.46
C THR A 124 -4.65 6.10 2.28
N VAL A 125 -3.37 5.96 1.94
CA VAL A 125 -2.35 5.24 2.72
C VAL A 125 -1.19 6.20 2.98
N LEU A 126 -0.78 6.31 4.24
CA LEU A 126 0.50 6.87 4.64
C LEU A 126 1.42 5.73 5.06
N ALA A 127 2.63 5.66 4.50
CA ALA A 127 3.65 4.70 4.90
C ALA A 127 4.88 5.42 5.43
N SER A 128 5.42 5.00 6.58
CA SER A 128 6.62 5.61 7.15
C SER A 128 7.81 5.46 6.20
N THR A 129 8.67 6.47 6.16
CA THR A 129 9.90 6.43 5.34
C THR A 129 11.00 5.56 5.96
N VAL A 130 10.91 5.28 7.26
CA VAL A 130 11.79 4.36 7.99
C VAL A 130 11.09 3.04 8.30
N TYR A 131 11.89 2.00 8.49
CA TYR A 131 11.44 0.64 8.81
C TYR A 131 11.80 0.30 10.25
N MET A 132 10.80 -0.07 11.05
CA MET A 132 11.00 -0.61 12.39
C MET A 132 11.40 -2.08 12.31
N TRP A 133 12.47 -2.47 12.97
CA TRP A 133 12.74 -3.88 13.23
C TRP A 133 12.63 -4.15 14.72
N TYR A 134 11.43 -4.57 15.14
CA TYR A 134 10.94 -4.51 16.52
C TYR A 134 10.86 -3.07 17.05
N GLY A 135 10.24 -2.90 18.23
CA GLY A 135 10.06 -1.61 18.89
C GLY A 135 8.61 -1.39 19.32
N ASN A 136 8.29 -0.14 19.66
CA ASN A 136 6.94 0.27 20.00
C ASN A 136 6.46 1.34 19.03
N VAL A 137 5.23 1.25 18.57
CA VAL A 137 4.59 2.33 17.83
C VAL A 137 3.22 2.64 18.43
N LYS A 138 2.97 3.91 18.70
CA LYS A 138 1.71 4.47 19.19
C LYS A 138 1.11 5.36 18.13
N ALA A 139 -0.20 5.27 17.90
CA ALA A 139 -0.93 6.18 17.06
C ALA A 139 -2.22 6.62 17.77
N LYS A 140 -2.49 7.93 17.76
CA LYS A 140 -3.75 8.50 18.24
C LYS A 140 -4.71 8.67 17.07
N ILE A 141 -5.80 7.89 17.04
CA ILE A 141 -6.67 7.72 15.85
C ILE A 141 -8.15 7.92 16.21
N LYS A 142 -8.91 8.49 15.27
CA LYS A 142 -10.37 8.32 15.11
C LYS A 142 -10.63 7.60 13.80
N THR A 143 -11.46 6.57 13.83
CA THR A 143 -11.69 5.68 12.68
C THR A 143 -12.76 6.24 11.75
N GLY A 144 -12.80 5.76 10.50
CA GLY A 144 -13.97 5.91 9.65
C GLY A 144 -15.21 5.19 10.22
N LYS A 145 -16.37 5.49 9.64
CA LYS A 145 -17.66 4.87 9.94
C LYS A 145 -18.39 4.47 8.66
N ASP A 146 -19.49 3.75 8.83
CA ASP A 146 -20.40 3.25 7.80
C ASP A 146 -19.91 1.95 7.10
N ALA A 147 -20.85 1.26 6.46
CA ALA A 147 -20.60 -0.04 5.82
C ALA A 147 -19.53 0.06 4.74
N GLY A 148 -18.64 -0.92 4.72
CA GLY A 148 -17.58 -1.06 3.73
C GLY A 148 -16.39 -0.10 3.92
N VAL A 149 -16.45 0.84 4.87
CA VAL A 149 -15.34 1.74 5.19
C VAL A 149 -14.44 1.06 6.21
N VAL A 150 -13.16 0.88 5.88
CA VAL A 150 -12.17 0.25 6.78
C VAL A 150 -11.06 1.24 7.08
N THR A 151 -10.69 1.35 8.35
CA THR A 151 -9.48 2.06 8.80
C THR A 151 -8.45 1.03 9.24
N ALA A 152 -7.18 1.23 8.94
CA ALA A 152 -6.11 0.33 9.39
C ALA A 152 -4.89 1.08 9.92
N PHE A 153 -4.24 0.46 10.90
CA PHE A 153 -2.93 0.85 11.43
C PHE A 153 -2.08 -0.41 11.52
N ILE A 154 -1.11 -0.53 10.61
CA ILE A 154 -0.38 -1.78 10.39
C ILE A 154 1.13 -1.55 10.45
N LEU A 155 1.86 -2.59 10.85
CA LEU A 155 3.28 -2.76 10.54
C LEU A 155 3.37 -3.72 9.36
N PHE A 156 4.01 -3.33 8.25
CA PHE A 156 4.11 -4.14 7.05
C PHE A 156 5.52 -4.18 6.48
N SER A 157 6.10 -5.37 6.37
CA SER A 157 7.44 -5.60 5.81
C SER A 157 7.40 -5.82 4.29
N ASP A 158 8.56 -5.66 3.67
CA ASP A 158 8.74 -5.93 2.24
C ASP A 158 8.54 -7.42 1.88
N VAL A 159 8.77 -8.31 2.85
CA VAL A 159 8.47 -9.76 2.70
C VAL A 159 7.10 -10.12 3.25
N LYS A 160 6.23 -9.14 3.52
CA LYS A 160 4.81 -9.31 3.87
C LYS A 160 4.52 -9.95 5.24
N ASP A 161 5.47 -9.89 6.18
CA ASP A 161 5.11 -9.91 7.59
C ASP A 161 4.22 -8.70 7.91
N GLU A 162 3.14 -8.93 8.65
CA GLU A 162 2.10 -7.96 8.97
C GLU A 162 1.67 -8.07 10.43
N ILE A 163 1.45 -6.92 11.08
CA ILE A 163 0.84 -6.80 12.41
C ILE A 163 -0.16 -5.66 12.33
N ASP A 164 -1.43 -5.91 12.64
CA ASP A 164 -2.47 -4.92 12.36
C ASP A 164 -3.35 -4.60 13.57
N PHE A 165 -3.84 -3.36 13.54
CA PHE A 165 -5.17 -3.01 13.99
C PHE A 165 -6.04 -2.66 12.77
N GLU A 166 -7.28 -3.16 12.77
CA GLU A 166 -8.29 -2.80 11.77
C GLU A 166 -9.62 -2.44 12.45
N TRP A 167 -10.34 -1.50 11.83
CA TRP A 167 -11.67 -1.08 12.27
C TRP A 167 -12.63 -1.11 11.09
N VAL A 168 -13.70 -1.87 11.25
CA VAL A 168 -14.82 -1.90 10.32
C VAL A 168 -15.80 -0.80 10.70
N GLY A 169 -16.18 0.07 9.77
CA GLY A 169 -16.98 1.27 10.05
C GLY A 169 -18.39 1.01 10.61
N THR A 170 -18.85 -0.24 10.62
CA THR A 170 -20.11 -0.66 11.27
C THR A 170 -19.93 -1.14 12.71
N GLU A 171 -18.69 -1.29 13.18
CA GLU A 171 -18.31 -1.80 14.49
C GLU A 171 -17.47 -0.75 15.23
N LEU A 172 -18.14 0.24 15.81
CA LEU A 172 -17.47 1.41 16.41
C LEU A 172 -17.04 1.21 17.87
N ASP A 173 -17.13 0.00 18.43
CA ASP A 173 -16.75 -0.36 19.81
C ASP A 173 -15.73 -1.51 19.88
N ILE A 174 -15.16 -1.86 18.72
CA ILE A 174 -14.24 -2.97 18.52
C ILE A 174 -12.98 -2.45 17.81
N ALA A 175 -11.81 -2.86 18.28
CA ALA A 175 -10.58 -2.83 17.50
C ALA A 175 -10.19 -4.27 17.14
N GLN A 176 -10.18 -4.59 15.85
CA GLN A 176 -9.74 -5.92 15.39
C GLN A 176 -8.21 -5.93 15.36
N THR A 177 -7.61 -7.05 15.74
CA THR A 177 -6.17 -7.27 15.71
C THR A 177 -5.87 -8.56 14.97
N ASN A 178 -4.81 -8.56 14.20
CA ASN A 178 -4.39 -9.71 13.42
C ASN A 178 -2.88 -9.63 13.12
N TYR A 179 -2.35 -10.71 12.57
CA TYR A 179 -0.97 -10.76 12.09
C TYR A 179 -0.83 -11.81 11.00
N TYR A 180 0.11 -11.57 10.09
CA TYR A 180 0.45 -12.49 9.00
C TYR A 180 1.96 -12.69 8.96
N PHE A 181 2.37 -13.92 8.67
CA PHE A 181 3.75 -14.25 8.39
C PHE A 181 3.91 -14.37 6.87
N GLN A 182 4.80 -13.56 6.32
CA GLN A 182 5.19 -13.60 4.92
C GLN A 182 4.06 -13.55 3.88
N GLY A 183 2.95 -12.88 4.21
CA GLY A 183 1.79 -12.72 3.33
C GLY A 183 0.98 -13.99 3.14
N ILE A 184 1.18 -15.01 3.97
CA ILE A 184 0.38 -16.24 3.98
C ILE A 184 -0.89 -15.98 4.78
N PRO A 185 -2.08 -15.95 4.15
CA PRO A 185 -3.31 -15.65 4.87
C PRO A 185 -3.66 -16.74 5.88
N ASP A 186 -3.83 -16.35 7.14
CA ASP A 186 -4.50 -17.15 8.16
C ASP A 186 -5.57 -16.31 8.86
N TYR A 187 -6.83 -16.53 8.47
CA TYR A 187 -7.97 -15.78 9.01
C TYR A 187 -8.33 -16.18 10.44
N THR A 188 -7.68 -17.20 11.01
CA THR A 188 -7.94 -17.67 12.38
C THR A 188 -7.16 -16.87 13.43
N HIS A 189 -6.16 -16.10 13.02
CA HIS A 189 -5.38 -15.25 13.90
C HIS A 189 -6.10 -13.96 14.34
N SER A 190 -7.22 -13.60 13.70
CA SER A 190 -7.95 -12.39 14.05
C SER A 190 -8.54 -12.47 15.46
N THR A 191 -8.46 -11.39 16.22
CA THR A 191 -9.03 -11.29 17.57
C THR A 191 -9.52 -9.87 17.83
N ASN A 192 -10.68 -9.75 18.48
CA ASN A 192 -11.29 -8.47 18.80
C ASN A 192 -10.88 -8.00 20.19
N ILE A 193 -10.48 -6.73 20.28
CA ILE A 193 -10.45 -5.98 21.54
C ILE A 193 -11.78 -5.24 21.64
N THR A 194 -12.65 -5.70 22.54
CA THR A 194 -14.02 -5.19 22.71
C THR A 194 -14.13 -4.20 23.86
N GLY A 195 -15.19 -3.38 23.87
CA GLY A 195 -15.46 -2.43 24.96
C GLY A 195 -14.60 -1.18 24.88
N VAL A 196 -14.06 -0.90 23.69
CA VAL A 196 -13.53 0.41 23.32
C VAL A 196 -14.73 1.34 23.22
N SER A 197 -14.63 2.58 23.71
CA SER A 197 -15.67 3.58 23.43
C SER A 197 -15.65 3.96 21.95
N ASN A 198 -16.57 4.83 21.53
CA ASN A 198 -16.88 4.99 20.11
C ASN A 198 -15.65 5.45 19.30
N THR A 199 -15.09 4.56 18.47
CA THR A 199 -13.81 4.75 17.79
C THR A 199 -13.82 5.85 16.72
N ASN A 200 -15.00 6.21 16.21
CA ASN A 200 -15.16 7.28 15.21
C ASN A 200 -15.28 8.68 15.86
N SER A 201 -15.99 8.79 16.97
CA SER A 201 -16.25 10.09 17.63
C SER A 201 -15.23 10.44 18.70
N GLU A 202 -14.57 9.45 19.31
CA GLU A 202 -13.59 9.62 20.39
C GLU A 202 -12.17 9.28 19.94
N TRP A 203 -11.19 10.04 20.46
CA TRP A 203 -9.79 9.73 20.20
C TRP A 203 -9.33 8.59 21.09
N HIS A 204 -8.72 7.58 20.48
CA HIS A 204 -8.06 6.48 21.19
C HIS A 204 -6.58 6.42 20.83
N THR A 205 -5.76 5.96 21.77
CA THR A 205 -4.36 5.64 21.51
C THR A 205 -4.20 4.14 21.34
N TYR A 206 -3.78 3.74 20.15
CA TYR A 206 -3.48 2.35 19.80
C TYR A 206 -1.97 2.15 19.80
N GLU A 207 -1.50 1.10 20.45
CA GLU A 207 -0.07 0.80 20.54
C GLU A 207 0.21 -0.65 20.17
N ILE A 208 1.19 -0.84 19.30
CA ILE A 208 1.80 -2.13 19.01
C ILE A 208 3.18 -2.14 19.67
N ARG A 209 3.41 -3.07 20.61
CA ARG A 209 4.73 -3.38 21.15
C ARG A 209 5.21 -4.69 20.58
N TRP A 210 6.29 -4.64 19.81
CA TRP A 210 6.79 -5.78 19.07
C TRP A 210 8.23 -6.06 19.44
N THR A 211 8.50 -7.30 19.80
CA THR A 211 9.81 -7.82 20.19
C THR A 211 10.06 -9.15 19.48
N PRO A 212 11.30 -9.67 19.48
CA PRO A 212 11.57 -10.99 18.91
C PRO A 212 10.72 -12.14 19.49
N ASP A 213 10.19 -11.98 20.70
CA ASP A 213 9.49 -13.03 21.43
C ASP A 213 7.96 -12.87 21.42
N LYS A 214 7.44 -11.65 21.24
CA LYS A 214 6.01 -11.37 21.33
C LYS A 214 5.60 -10.05 20.66
N ILE A 215 4.32 -10.00 20.32
CA ILE A 215 3.58 -8.79 19.94
C ILE A 215 2.52 -8.55 21.02
N GLU A 216 2.36 -7.29 21.43
CA GLU A 216 1.30 -6.85 22.33
C GLU A 216 0.55 -5.67 21.73
N TRP A 217 -0.78 -5.72 21.79
CA TRP A 217 -1.68 -4.67 21.32
C TRP A 217 -2.32 -4.00 22.54
N TYR A 218 -2.20 -2.68 22.64
CA TYR A 218 -2.83 -1.88 23.67
C TYR A 218 -3.81 -0.88 23.07
N VAL A 219 -4.88 -0.61 23.80
CA VAL A 219 -5.84 0.48 23.55
C VAL A 219 -5.93 1.32 24.82
N ASP A 220 -5.62 2.61 24.73
CA ASP A 220 -5.60 3.56 25.85
C ASP A 220 -4.79 3.04 27.04
N ASP A 221 -3.55 2.62 26.76
CA ASP A 221 -2.60 2.03 27.71
C ASP A 221 -3.07 0.73 28.41
N LYS A 222 -4.17 0.12 27.94
CA LYS A 222 -4.66 -1.19 28.42
C LYS A 222 -4.27 -2.29 27.44
N LEU A 223 -3.62 -3.33 27.95
CA LEU A 223 -3.28 -4.51 27.16
C LEU A 223 -4.56 -5.23 26.73
N GLY A 224 -4.78 -5.34 25.42
CA GLY A 224 -5.90 -6.07 24.84
C GLY A 224 -5.53 -7.47 24.35
N ARG A 225 -4.33 -7.63 23.77
CA ARG A 225 -3.85 -8.92 23.23
C ARG A 225 -2.35 -9.09 23.39
N THR A 226 -1.92 -10.33 23.59
CA THR A 226 -0.53 -10.77 23.43
C THR A 226 -0.47 -11.97 22.49
N GLN A 227 0.41 -11.92 21.49
CA GLN A 227 0.78 -13.06 20.66
C GLN A 227 2.25 -13.39 20.93
N LYS A 228 2.55 -14.61 21.39
CA LYS A 228 3.94 -15.05 21.58
C LYS A 228 4.43 -15.77 20.33
N LYS A 229 5.69 -15.56 19.98
CA LYS A 229 6.36 -16.35 18.94
C LYS A 229 6.34 -17.84 19.26
N SER A 230 6.47 -18.23 20.54
CA SER A 230 6.42 -19.63 20.97
C SER A 230 5.11 -20.35 20.61
N ASP A 231 4.06 -19.61 20.29
CA ASP A 231 2.74 -20.15 20.01
C ASP A 231 2.49 -20.27 18.49
N THR A 232 3.46 -19.91 17.65
CA THR A 232 3.34 -19.89 16.18
C THR A 232 4.19 -20.94 15.46
N TRP A 233 4.55 -22.03 16.16
CA TRP A 233 5.35 -23.11 15.55
C TRP A 233 4.57 -23.78 14.43
N ASN A 234 5.10 -23.71 13.21
CA ASN A 234 4.63 -24.49 12.09
C ASN A 234 5.50 -25.74 11.93
N ALA A 235 4.97 -26.89 12.36
CA ALA A 235 5.69 -28.15 12.28
C ALA A 235 5.92 -28.63 10.84
N THR A 236 5.06 -28.22 9.89
CA THR A 236 5.17 -28.60 8.48
C THR A 236 6.30 -27.83 7.80
N ALA A 237 6.37 -26.51 8.03
CA ALA A 237 7.40 -25.64 7.49
C ALA A 237 8.70 -25.63 8.33
N ASN A 238 8.67 -26.21 9.54
CA ASN A 238 9.77 -26.25 10.50
C ASN A 238 10.30 -24.83 10.83
N GLN A 239 9.38 -23.90 11.07
CA GLN A 239 9.68 -22.51 11.35
C GLN A 239 8.62 -21.88 12.26
N TRP A 240 8.92 -20.67 12.74
CA TRP A 240 7.96 -19.84 13.47
C TRP A 240 7.26 -18.91 12.50
N ASP A 241 5.95 -19.07 12.33
CA ASP A 241 5.13 -18.18 11.51
C ASP A 241 4.78 -16.92 12.33
N PHE A 242 5.81 -16.15 12.67
CA PHE A 242 5.74 -14.94 13.49
C PHE A 242 6.38 -13.76 12.75
N PRO A 243 5.73 -12.58 12.73
CA PRO A 243 6.30 -11.36 12.17
C PRO A 243 7.66 -11.02 12.77
N GLN A 244 8.69 -10.96 11.93
CA GLN A 244 10.07 -10.95 12.38
C GLN A 244 11.03 -10.14 11.51
N THR A 245 10.54 -9.40 10.53
CA THR A 245 11.34 -8.66 9.54
C THR A 245 11.01 -7.17 9.50
N PRO A 246 11.96 -6.28 9.15
CA PRO A 246 11.76 -4.83 9.19
C PRO A 246 10.47 -4.40 8.49
N SER A 247 9.67 -3.59 9.17
CA SER A 247 8.32 -3.20 8.75
C SER A 247 8.15 -1.69 8.79
N ARG A 248 7.47 -1.14 7.78
CA ARG A 248 6.97 0.24 7.84
C ARG A 248 5.71 0.30 8.67
N VAL A 249 5.51 1.43 9.34
CA VAL A 249 4.20 1.80 9.84
C VAL A 249 3.36 2.26 8.66
N GLN A 250 2.15 1.73 8.52
CA GLN A 250 1.16 2.25 7.58
C GLN A 250 -0.14 2.62 8.28
N LEU A 251 -0.73 3.71 7.84
CA LEU A 251 -2.04 4.20 8.27
C LEU A 251 -2.91 4.37 7.05
N SER A 252 -4.12 3.81 7.07
CA SER A 252 -4.99 3.88 5.91
C SER A 252 -6.47 4.02 6.24
N ILE A 253 -7.19 4.56 5.26
CA ILE A 253 -8.62 4.35 5.07
C ILE A 253 -8.82 3.76 3.68
N TRP A 254 -9.63 2.71 3.54
CA TRP A 254 -9.80 2.02 2.28
C TRP A 254 -11.20 1.40 2.11
N PRO A 255 -11.64 1.16 0.86
CA PRO A 255 -12.99 0.73 0.56
C PRO A 255 -13.13 -0.80 0.64
N GLY A 256 -13.12 -1.37 1.84
CA GLY A 256 -13.30 -2.83 2.05
C GLY A 256 -14.58 -3.39 1.43
N GLY A 257 -15.66 -2.58 1.40
CA GLY A 257 -16.93 -2.92 0.77
C GLY A 257 -17.02 -2.67 -0.74
N SER A 258 -15.90 -2.39 -1.43
CA SER A 258 -15.90 -2.24 -2.89
C SER A 258 -16.33 -3.54 -3.58
N ASP A 259 -17.13 -3.43 -4.64
CA ASP A 259 -17.54 -4.54 -5.50
C ASP A 259 -16.38 -5.21 -6.27
N LYS A 260 -15.21 -4.57 -6.29
CA LYS A 260 -13.95 -5.13 -6.83
C LYS A 260 -13.27 -6.10 -5.87
N ASN A 261 -13.61 -6.05 -4.57
CA ASN A 261 -13.03 -6.95 -3.58
C ASN A 261 -13.71 -8.31 -3.59
N ALA A 262 -13.02 -9.32 -3.05
CA ALA A 262 -13.61 -10.63 -2.84
C ALA A 262 -14.85 -10.53 -1.94
N LYS A 263 -15.87 -11.35 -2.21
CA LYS A 263 -17.12 -11.36 -1.43
C LYS A 263 -16.89 -11.47 0.08
N GLY A 264 -15.93 -12.29 0.51
CA GLY A 264 -15.58 -12.44 1.93
C GLY A 264 -15.12 -11.12 2.57
N THR A 265 -14.29 -10.34 1.86
CA THR A 265 -13.83 -9.02 2.29
C THR A 265 -15.00 -8.03 2.39
N VAL A 266 -15.88 -8.00 1.38
CA VAL A 266 -17.06 -7.13 1.40
C VAL A 266 -17.99 -7.48 2.55
N ASP A 267 -18.24 -8.77 2.78
CA ASP A 267 -19.10 -9.24 3.87
C ASP A 267 -18.49 -8.95 5.25
N TRP A 268 -17.16 -9.06 5.40
CA TRP A 268 -16.43 -8.69 6.61
C TRP A 268 -16.48 -7.19 6.89
N ALA A 269 -16.32 -6.35 5.86
CA ALA A 269 -16.36 -4.90 5.97
C ALA A 269 -17.77 -4.34 6.28
N GLY A 270 -18.76 -5.21 6.51
CA GLY A 270 -20.13 -4.81 6.84
C GLY A 270 -21.04 -4.59 5.63
N GLY A 271 -20.60 -4.95 4.42
CA GLY A 271 -21.35 -4.82 3.17
C GLY A 271 -20.83 -3.72 2.24
N PRO A 272 -21.60 -3.39 1.18
CA PRO A 272 -21.19 -2.40 0.19
C PRO A 272 -21.17 -0.99 0.77
N ILE A 273 -20.28 -0.16 0.22
CA ILE A 273 -20.16 1.26 0.59
C ILE A 273 -21.31 2.07 -0.01
N ASP A 274 -21.91 2.94 0.79
CA ASP A 274 -22.84 3.96 0.29
C ASP A 274 -22.06 5.21 -0.13
N TRP A 275 -21.73 5.32 -1.41
CA TRP A 275 -21.12 6.52 -1.98
C TRP A 275 -22.08 7.71 -2.13
N ASN A 276 -23.35 7.57 -1.73
CA ASN A 276 -24.33 8.65 -1.68
C ASN A 276 -24.73 9.00 -0.23
N SER A 277 -23.92 8.62 0.76
CA SER A 277 -24.16 8.97 2.16
C SER A 277 -24.14 10.49 2.39
N ASP A 278 -24.66 10.92 3.54
CA ASP A 278 -24.65 12.34 3.91
C ASP A 278 -23.21 12.85 4.08
N ASP A 279 -22.28 12.03 4.61
CA ASP A 279 -20.86 12.38 4.73
C ASP A 279 -20.23 12.64 3.35
N ILE A 280 -20.45 11.76 2.37
CA ILE A 280 -19.94 11.98 1.01
C ILE A 280 -20.56 13.24 0.38
N LYS A 281 -21.86 13.48 0.57
CA LYS A 281 -22.53 14.66 0.01
C LYS A 281 -22.05 15.97 0.64
N ASN A 282 -21.74 15.96 1.94
CA ASN A 282 -21.36 17.16 2.68
C ASN A 282 -19.86 17.45 2.56
N ASP A 283 -19.02 16.42 2.72
CA ASP A 283 -17.57 16.58 2.83
C ASP A 283 -16.84 16.17 1.53
N GLY A 284 -17.47 15.35 0.69
CA GLY A 284 -16.88 14.82 -0.55
C GLY A 284 -16.07 13.54 -0.37
N TYR A 285 -15.91 13.06 0.87
CA TYR A 285 -15.10 11.89 1.21
C TYR A 285 -15.52 11.27 2.56
N TYR A 286 -15.27 9.97 2.72
CA TYR A 286 -15.11 9.37 4.05
C TYR A 286 -13.72 9.69 4.59
N TYR A 287 -13.52 9.65 5.91
CA TYR A 287 -12.20 9.87 6.48
C TYR A 287 -11.96 9.16 7.81
N ALA A 288 -10.68 8.97 8.13
CA ALA A 288 -10.17 8.69 9.46
C ALA A 288 -9.25 9.85 9.89
N SER A 289 -9.16 10.15 11.18
CA SER A 289 -8.30 11.23 11.69
C SER A 289 -7.12 10.66 12.47
N VAL A 290 -5.94 11.21 12.26
CA VAL A 290 -4.70 10.84 12.94
C VAL A 290 -4.13 12.09 13.60
N GLY A 291 -3.92 12.04 14.92
CA GLY A 291 -3.47 13.19 15.70
C GLY A 291 -1.97 13.20 16.00
N GLU A 292 -1.43 12.06 16.41
CA GLU A 292 -0.01 11.94 16.79
C GLU A 292 0.44 10.49 16.61
N ILE A 293 1.72 10.34 16.26
CA ILE A 293 2.38 9.04 16.13
C ILE A 293 3.71 9.11 16.86
N THR A 294 3.99 8.09 17.68
CA THR A 294 5.29 7.92 18.35
C THR A 294 5.86 6.57 17.98
N MET A 295 7.08 6.55 17.45
CA MET A 295 7.84 5.35 17.12
C MET A 295 9.07 5.30 18.02
N GLU A 296 9.26 4.17 18.69
CA GLU A 296 10.42 3.87 19.51
C GLU A 296 11.07 2.60 18.95
N CYS A 297 12.27 2.73 18.39
CA CYS A 297 12.99 1.61 17.81
C CYS A 297 13.51 0.68 18.89
N TYR A 298 13.51 -0.61 18.61
CA TYR A 298 14.10 -1.60 19.49
C TYR A 298 15.59 -1.33 19.73
N LYS A 299 16.03 -1.43 20.98
CA LYS A 299 17.43 -1.20 21.36
C LYS A 299 18.05 -2.51 21.84
N THR A 300 19.01 -3.03 21.09
CA THR A 300 19.77 -4.24 21.42
C THR A 300 21.14 -4.19 20.73
N ASP A 301 22.16 -4.72 21.39
CA ASP A 301 23.49 -4.92 20.80
C ASP A 301 23.64 -6.33 20.17
N LYS A 302 22.54 -7.09 20.13
CA LYS A 302 22.51 -8.47 19.66
C LYS A 302 21.42 -8.65 18.62
N ASP A 303 21.77 -9.34 17.55
CA ASP A 303 20.82 -9.78 16.55
C ASP A 303 19.71 -10.65 17.16
N PRO A 304 18.49 -10.59 16.60
CA PRO A 304 18.03 -9.67 15.54
C PRO A 304 17.58 -8.31 16.10
N GLY A 305 17.48 -7.29 15.25
CA GLY A 305 16.87 -6.00 15.61
C GLY A 305 17.82 -4.95 16.17
N THR A 306 19.09 -4.95 15.78
CA THR A 306 20.09 -3.98 16.25
C THR A 306 19.79 -2.53 15.88
N ASN A 307 19.12 -2.27 14.74
CA ASN A 307 18.78 -0.93 14.25
C ASN A 307 19.99 0.04 14.26
N SER A 308 21.17 -0.46 13.88
CA SER A 308 22.47 0.19 14.10
C SER A 308 23.14 0.71 12.81
N GLY A 309 22.76 0.16 11.66
CA GLY A 309 23.23 0.60 10.36
C GLY A 309 22.40 1.74 9.77
N LYS A 310 22.62 1.99 8.49
CA LYS A 310 21.85 2.94 7.67
C LYS A 310 20.60 2.30 7.05
N SER A 311 20.68 1.03 6.66
CA SER A 311 19.63 0.37 5.90
C SER A 311 19.52 -1.13 6.14
N TYR A 312 18.35 -1.69 5.82
CA TYR A 312 18.11 -3.13 5.80
C TYR A 312 18.12 -3.68 4.38
N THR A 313 18.74 -4.85 4.21
CA THR A 313 18.66 -5.67 2.99
C THR A 313 18.48 -7.15 3.35
N TYR A 314 18.25 -8.01 2.35
CA TYR A 314 18.07 -9.45 2.54
C TYR A 314 19.14 -10.22 1.79
N LYS A 315 19.89 -11.09 2.49
CA LYS A 315 20.91 -11.95 1.86
C LYS A 315 20.38 -13.28 1.32
N ASP A 316 19.13 -13.60 1.62
CA ASP A 316 18.52 -14.89 1.30
C ASP A 316 17.00 -14.76 1.16
N ALA A 317 16.43 -15.48 0.18
CA ALA A 317 15.01 -15.38 -0.16
C ALA A 317 14.07 -16.03 0.88
N ARG A 318 14.59 -16.72 1.90
CA ARG A 318 13.76 -17.19 3.03
C ARG A 318 13.07 -16.05 3.75
N GLY A 319 13.56 -14.81 3.67
CA GLY A 319 12.88 -13.64 4.25
C GLY A 319 12.63 -13.76 5.76
N THR A 320 13.50 -14.48 6.47
CA THR A 320 13.43 -14.68 7.92
C THR A 320 14.40 -13.74 8.62
N ASN A 321 14.24 -13.54 9.94
CA ASN A 321 15.02 -12.54 10.66
C ASN A 321 16.55 -12.75 10.56
N ASP A 322 17.02 -13.99 10.43
CA ASP A 322 18.44 -14.34 10.26
C ASP A 322 19.00 -14.01 8.86
N THR A 323 18.11 -13.66 7.92
CA THR A 323 18.45 -13.27 6.55
C THR A 323 18.56 -11.76 6.36
N VAL A 324 18.05 -10.97 7.30
CA VAL A 324 18.13 -9.52 7.27
C VAL A 324 19.56 -9.10 7.58
N ILE A 325 20.08 -8.16 6.78
CA ILE A 325 21.34 -7.46 7.03
C ILE A 325 20.98 -6.05 7.50
N ASP A 326 21.39 -5.70 8.71
CA ASP A 326 21.48 -4.32 9.20
C ASP A 326 22.85 -3.76 8.76
N GLY A 327 22.87 -2.91 7.75
CA GLY A 327 24.10 -2.49 7.06
C GLY A 327 24.08 -1.03 6.61
N ASP A 328 25.03 -0.66 5.76
CA ASP A 328 25.30 0.75 5.41
C ASP A 328 24.95 1.12 3.95
N SER A 329 24.16 0.30 3.26
CA SER A 329 23.82 0.53 1.86
C SER A 329 23.00 1.82 1.68
N ASP A 330 23.17 2.49 0.55
CA ASP A 330 22.43 3.70 0.23
C ASP A 330 20.94 3.40 -0.01
N THR A 331 20.09 4.36 0.34
CA THR A 331 18.62 4.22 0.26
C THR A 331 18.00 5.20 -0.73
N VAL A 332 18.81 6.05 -1.37
CA VAL A 332 18.33 7.20 -2.15
C VAL A 332 18.57 6.96 -3.63
N LEU A 333 17.49 6.92 -4.39
CA LEU A 333 17.53 6.92 -5.85
C LEU A 333 17.85 8.32 -6.37
N LYS A 334 18.61 8.38 -7.46
CA LYS A 334 18.83 9.63 -8.18
C LYS A 334 17.59 10.10 -8.94
N SER A 335 16.80 9.16 -9.47
CA SER A 335 15.54 9.43 -10.18
C SER A 335 14.57 8.25 -10.07
N LEU A 336 13.31 8.44 -10.45
CA LEU A 336 12.33 7.34 -10.53
C LEU A 336 12.58 6.37 -11.70
N LEU A 337 13.67 6.51 -12.45
CA LEU A 337 14.14 5.45 -13.34
C LEU A 337 15.15 4.50 -12.66
N GLY A 338 15.61 4.83 -11.46
CA GLY A 338 16.55 4.05 -10.69
C GLY A 338 15.93 2.80 -10.07
N THR A 339 16.80 1.87 -9.68
CA THR A 339 16.46 0.60 -9.01
C THR A 339 17.54 0.28 -7.98
N GLY A 340 17.39 -0.76 -7.18
CA GLY A 340 18.49 -1.26 -6.34
C GLY A 340 19.72 -1.72 -7.14
N LEU A 341 19.53 -2.11 -8.41
CA LEU A 341 20.62 -2.51 -9.32
C LEU A 341 21.37 -1.31 -9.93
N ASP A 342 20.74 -0.14 -9.97
CA ASP A 342 21.28 1.10 -10.54
C ASP A 342 20.59 2.31 -9.90
N MET A 343 21.10 2.71 -8.73
CA MET A 343 20.55 3.84 -7.96
C MET A 343 20.91 5.20 -8.58
N ASP A 344 21.96 5.25 -9.41
CA ASP A 344 22.46 6.48 -10.05
C ASP A 344 21.82 6.78 -11.41
N LYS A 345 20.86 5.95 -11.83
CA LYS A 345 20.14 6.14 -13.08
C LYS A 345 19.36 7.46 -13.09
N ASP A 346 19.60 8.25 -14.12
CA ASP A 346 19.02 9.58 -14.30
C ASP A 346 18.05 9.62 -15.49
N TYR A 347 17.27 10.69 -15.58
CA TYR A 347 16.47 10.95 -16.76
C TYR A 347 17.36 11.25 -17.98
N PRO A 348 16.96 10.85 -19.20
CA PRO A 348 17.71 11.18 -20.41
C PRO A 348 17.85 12.70 -20.58
N SER A 349 19.06 13.19 -20.83
CA SER A 349 19.31 14.61 -21.07
C SER A 349 18.62 15.10 -22.35
N SER A 350 17.90 16.22 -22.28
CA SER A 350 17.09 16.81 -23.36
C SER A 350 17.87 17.38 -24.56
N SER A 351 19.16 17.04 -24.75
CA SER A 351 20.05 17.63 -25.77
C SER A 351 20.22 16.79 -27.04
N SER A 352 19.54 15.65 -27.19
CA SER A 352 19.53 14.89 -28.45
C SER A 352 18.31 15.23 -29.29
N SER A 353 18.53 15.92 -30.41
CA SER A 353 17.56 16.35 -31.42
C SER A 353 16.93 15.20 -32.25
N GLY A 354 16.67 14.05 -31.64
CA GLY A 354 15.83 12.97 -32.18
C GLY A 354 14.62 12.81 -31.27
N GLY A 355 13.41 12.70 -31.84
CA GLY A 355 12.14 12.69 -31.10
C GLY A 355 12.22 11.92 -29.78
N ALA A 356 11.91 12.60 -28.68
CA ALA A 356 11.99 12.03 -27.33
C ALA A 356 11.07 10.81 -27.25
N SER A 357 11.65 9.62 -27.23
CA SER A 357 10.93 8.42 -26.79
C SER A 357 10.67 8.61 -25.31
N GLN A 358 9.43 8.90 -24.93
CA GLN A 358 9.01 8.79 -23.54
C GLN A 358 9.33 7.37 -23.06
N SER A 359 9.98 7.26 -21.89
CA SER A 359 10.17 5.95 -21.25
C SER A 359 8.79 5.41 -20.91
N THR A 360 8.38 4.31 -21.53
CA THR A 360 7.10 3.63 -21.25
C THR A 360 7.16 2.76 -20.00
N GLN A 361 8.25 2.81 -19.22
CA GLN A 361 8.40 2.02 -18.00
C GLN A 361 7.47 2.54 -16.90
N ALA A 362 6.83 1.61 -16.20
CA ALA A 362 6.01 1.90 -15.03
C ALA A 362 6.93 2.30 -13.85
N VAL A 363 6.66 3.47 -13.28
CA VAL A 363 7.50 4.05 -12.21
C VAL A 363 6.78 4.25 -10.88
N ILE A 364 5.44 4.35 -10.89
CA ILE A 364 4.61 4.40 -9.67
C ILE A 364 3.67 3.18 -9.61
N PRO A 365 3.70 2.39 -8.52
CA PRO A 365 2.78 1.27 -8.30
C PRO A 365 1.33 1.71 -8.22
N GLY A 366 0.42 0.92 -8.79
CA GLY A 366 -1.01 1.22 -8.82
C GLY A 366 -1.44 2.32 -9.80
N LEU A 367 -0.53 2.94 -10.55
CA LEU A 367 -0.84 3.86 -11.65
C LEU A 367 -0.44 3.23 -12.98
N SER A 368 -1.42 2.80 -13.78
CA SER A 368 -1.18 2.23 -15.12
C SER A 368 -1.04 3.34 -16.18
N GLY A 369 0.02 3.27 -17.00
CA GLY A 369 0.10 4.02 -18.27
C GLY A 369 0.84 5.37 -18.25
N GLY A 370 1.39 5.81 -17.12
CA GLY A 370 2.17 7.04 -17.02
C GLY A 370 3.66 6.79 -16.88
N GLY A 371 4.41 6.91 -17.98
CA GLY A 371 5.88 6.99 -17.91
C GLY A 371 6.32 8.30 -17.23
N PRO A 372 7.51 8.35 -16.62
CA PRO A 372 8.03 9.63 -16.17
C PRO A 372 8.32 10.46 -17.42
N GLY A 373 7.69 11.63 -17.52
CA GLY A 373 8.07 12.64 -18.50
C GLY A 373 9.55 12.99 -18.38
N THR A 374 10.08 13.73 -19.34
CA THR A 374 11.52 14.04 -19.44
C THR A 374 12.10 14.79 -18.24
N ASN A 375 11.25 15.29 -17.34
CA ASN A 375 11.60 16.07 -16.16
C ASN A 375 11.14 15.42 -14.84
N GLY A 376 10.78 14.13 -14.85
CA GLY A 376 10.30 13.42 -13.66
C GLY A 376 8.85 13.72 -13.25
N GLU A 377 8.11 14.51 -14.03
CA GLU A 377 6.67 14.68 -13.90
C GLU A 377 5.96 13.54 -14.66
N ALA A 378 4.91 12.94 -14.09
CA ALA A 378 4.10 11.96 -14.81
C ALA A 378 3.64 12.54 -16.16
N GLY A 379 3.87 11.83 -17.26
CA GLY A 379 3.46 12.29 -18.59
C GLY A 379 1.96 12.59 -18.62
N GLY A 380 1.59 13.87 -18.65
CA GLY A 380 0.20 14.28 -18.73
C GLY A 380 -0.45 13.77 -20.02
N ASP A 381 -1.67 13.25 -19.90
CA ASP A 381 -2.53 12.87 -21.02
C ASP A 381 -2.69 14.07 -21.97
N SER A 382 -2.12 13.96 -23.17
CA SER A 382 -2.13 15.03 -24.17
C SER A 382 -3.48 15.09 -24.88
N GLY A 383 -4.50 15.61 -24.19
CA GLY A 383 -5.75 16.06 -24.78
C GLY A 383 -5.59 17.43 -25.45
N SER A 384 -5.44 17.45 -26.77
CA SER A 384 -5.34 18.67 -27.57
C SER A 384 -6.63 19.53 -27.49
N GLY A 385 -6.54 20.70 -26.85
CA GLY A 385 -7.58 21.74 -26.88
C GLY A 385 -6.95 23.11 -27.09
N THR A 386 -7.09 23.64 -28.31
CA THR A 386 -6.62 24.98 -28.72
C THR A 386 -7.29 26.08 -27.90
N GLY A 387 -6.49 27.02 -27.39
CA GLY A 387 -6.93 28.10 -26.50
C GLY A 387 -7.58 29.31 -27.17
N SER A 388 -8.25 30.11 -26.33
CA SER A 388 -8.45 31.56 -26.49
C SER A 388 -8.74 32.20 -25.12
N ASP A 389 -8.22 33.41 -24.94
CA ASP A 389 -7.89 34.13 -23.69
C ASP A 389 -9.05 34.54 -22.74
N GLY A 390 -8.72 34.73 -21.45
CA GLY A 390 -9.45 35.66 -20.56
C GLY A 390 -9.44 35.40 -19.04
N ALA A 391 -8.53 36.08 -18.33
CA ALA A 391 -8.62 36.64 -16.96
C ALA A 391 -9.07 35.81 -15.71
N THR A 392 -8.12 35.71 -14.75
CA THR A 392 -8.25 35.77 -13.26
C THR A 392 -9.29 34.90 -12.52
N ASN A 393 -8.83 33.85 -11.82
CA ASN A 393 -9.01 33.67 -10.37
C ASN A 393 -8.21 32.48 -9.78
N ALA A 394 -7.87 32.62 -8.49
CA ALA A 394 -7.36 31.65 -7.51
C ALA A 394 -6.94 30.24 -7.99
N GLY A 395 -5.65 29.93 -7.84
CA GLY A 395 -5.03 28.65 -8.19
C GLY A 395 -5.61 27.47 -7.42
N SER A 396 -6.53 26.76 -8.06
CA SER A 396 -6.84 25.37 -7.75
C SER A 396 -5.82 24.50 -8.49
N ALA A 397 -5.08 23.68 -7.76
CA ALA A 397 -4.27 22.62 -8.35
C ALA A 397 -5.20 21.62 -9.06
N PRO A 398 -4.83 21.09 -10.25
CA PRO A 398 -5.68 20.15 -10.95
C PRO A 398 -5.74 18.84 -10.16
N THR A 399 -6.95 18.45 -9.77
CA THR A 399 -7.31 17.14 -9.25
C THR A 399 -6.99 16.07 -10.29
N ALA A 400 -5.87 15.37 -10.09
CA ALA A 400 -5.67 14.06 -10.68
C ALA A 400 -6.65 13.10 -10.01
N VAL A 401 -7.70 12.71 -10.75
CA VAL A 401 -8.65 11.70 -10.31
C VAL A 401 -7.93 10.35 -10.40
N CYS A 402 -7.41 9.87 -9.27
CA CYS A 402 -6.83 8.54 -9.15
C CYS A 402 -7.95 7.49 -9.24
N THR A 403 -8.23 6.97 -10.44
CA THR A 403 -9.14 5.82 -10.63
C THR A 403 -8.46 4.47 -10.40
N SER A 404 -7.17 4.47 -10.06
CA SER A 404 -6.43 3.30 -9.58
C SER A 404 -5.49 3.73 -8.45
N GLY A 405 -5.88 3.40 -7.22
CA GLY A 405 -5.02 3.38 -6.03
C GLY A 405 -5.31 2.08 -5.28
N PHE A 406 -4.69 1.89 -4.11
CA PHE A 406 -4.85 0.73 -3.19
C PHE A 406 -6.09 -0.16 -3.43
N GLN A 407 -5.90 -1.27 -4.15
CA GLN A 407 -6.90 -2.33 -4.34
C GLN A 407 -6.23 -3.65 -3.96
N GLN A 408 -6.85 -4.37 -3.05
CA GLN A 408 -6.30 -5.61 -2.49
C GLN A 408 -6.49 -6.82 -3.42
N VAL A 409 -7.05 -6.64 -4.62
CA VAL A 409 -7.22 -7.71 -5.61
C VAL A 409 -7.09 -7.11 -7.01
N CYS A 410 -6.12 -7.61 -7.80
CA CYS A 410 -6.10 -7.48 -9.25
C CYS A 410 -6.12 -8.91 -9.84
N GLY A 411 -7.31 -9.44 -10.14
CA GLY A 411 -7.44 -10.77 -10.72
C GLY A 411 -8.88 -11.10 -11.11
N SER A 412 -9.07 -11.57 -12.35
CA SER A 412 -10.33 -11.74 -13.06
C SER A 412 -11.41 -12.54 -12.32
N SER A 413 -12.63 -12.02 -12.39
CA SER A 413 -13.87 -12.69 -11.99
C SER A 413 -14.13 -13.94 -12.82
N ASP A 414 -14.09 -15.12 -12.20
CA ASP A 414 -14.85 -16.27 -12.66
C ASP A 414 -16.09 -16.41 -11.77
N SER A 415 -17.21 -16.04 -12.36
CA SER A 415 -18.55 -16.24 -11.83
C SER A 415 -18.94 -17.71 -11.91
N ASP A 416 -19.24 -18.35 -10.78
CA ASP A 416 -20.31 -19.36 -10.79
C ASP A 416 -21.08 -19.41 -9.46
N GLY A 417 -22.39 -19.56 -9.59
CA GLY A 417 -23.38 -19.30 -8.56
C GLY A 417 -23.75 -20.49 -7.67
N GLY A 418 -24.37 -20.20 -6.53
CA GLY A 418 -24.96 -21.22 -5.66
C GLY A 418 -25.67 -20.62 -4.45
N ASN A 419 -26.97 -20.41 -4.58
CA ASN A 419 -27.88 -19.83 -3.59
C ASN A 419 -28.20 -20.84 -2.46
N THR A 420 -28.12 -20.46 -1.19
CA THR A 420 -29.12 -20.85 -0.14
C THR A 420 -28.99 -19.94 1.09
N ASN A 421 -30.14 -19.42 1.54
CA ASN A 421 -30.34 -18.70 2.78
C ASN A 421 -30.20 -19.64 3.99
N GLU A 422 -29.57 -19.18 5.06
CA GLU A 422 -30.09 -19.36 6.43
C GLU A 422 -29.43 -18.38 7.41
N ALA A 423 -30.27 -17.71 8.20
CA ALA A 423 -29.87 -16.74 9.21
C ALA A 423 -29.55 -17.45 10.52
N VAL A 424 -28.29 -17.38 10.96
CA VAL A 424 -27.89 -17.61 12.35
C VAL A 424 -26.78 -16.61 12.69
N ARG A 425 -26.99 -15.83 13.77
CA ARG A 425 -25.94 -15.05 14.45
C ARG A 425 -24.84 -16.02 14.92
N GLN A 426 -23.74 -16.10 14.19
CA GLN A 426 -22.47 -16.59 14.69
C GLN A 426 -21.46 -15.45 14.61
N ASP A 427 -20.72 -15.26 15.69
CA ASP A 427 -19.66 -14.27 15.84
C ASP A 427 -18.75 -14.29 14.61
N ARG A 428 -18.82 -13.24 13.79
CA ARG A 428 -18.02 -13.09 12.56
C ARG A 428 -16.60 -12.69 12.94
N VAL A 429 -15.82 -13.65 13.44
CA VAL A 429 -14.37 -13.51 13.59
C VAL A 429 -13.71 -14.10 12.34
N LEU A 430 -13.83 -13.39 11.23
CA LEU A 430 -13.05 -13.63 10.02
C LEU A 430 -12.46 -12.28 9.61
N GLY A 431 -11.38 -11.88 10.28
CA GLY A 431 -10.65 -10.65 9.94
C GLY A 431 -10.00 -10.81 8.57
N ALA A 432 -10.35 -9.95 7.61
CA ALA A 432 -9.66 -9.89 6.34
C ALA A 432 -8.64 -8.75 6.40
N SER A 433 -7.35 -9.07 6.55
CA SER A 433 -6.29 -8.03 6.46
C SER A 433 -6.39 -7.30 5.14
N ALA A 434 -5.96 -6.03 5.15
CA ALA A 434 -5.64 -5.17 4.01
C ALA A 434 -4.75 -5.79 2.91
N PHE A 435 -4.18 -7.00 3.07
CA PHE A 435 -3.45 -7.76 2.06
C PHE A 435 -3.97 -9.19 1.82
N ALA A 436 -4.73 -9.79 2.75
CA ALA A 436 -5.16 -11.18 2.73
C ALA A 436 -6.15 -11.59 1.60
N ALA A 437 -6.28 -10.80 0.53
CA ALA A 437 -7.12 -11.10 -0.63
C ALA A 437 -6.31 -11.33 -1.92
N LEU A 438 -4.98 -11.18 -1.88
CA LEU A 438 -4.10 -11.43 -3.02
C LEU A 438 -3.70 -12.90 -3.24
N VAL A 439 -3.96 -13.83 -2.30
CA VAL A 439 -3.38 -15.20 -2.34
C VAL A 439 -4.40 -16.31 -2.65
N ALA A 440 -5.68 -16.00 -2.91
CA ALA A 440 -6.70 -17.03 -3.11
C ALA A 440 -6.81 -17.60 -4.55
N VAL A 441 -5.72 -17.80 -5.32
CA VAL A 441 -5.73 -18.67 -6.52
C VAL A 441 -4.35 -19.32 -6.77
N ALA A 442 -3.98 -20.32 -5.97
CA ALA A 442 -2.98 -21.33 -6.36
C ALA A 442 -3.01 -22.53 -5.40
N GLY A 443 -4.09 -23.31 -5.43
CA GLY A 443 -4.23 -24.39 -4.45
C GLY A 443 -5.30 -25.43 -4.73
N MET A 444 -5.69 -25.65 -5.98
CA MET A 444 -6.45 -26.84 -6.36
C MET A 444 -6.18 -27.16 -7.82
N LEU A 445 -5.21 -28.04 -8.06
CA LEU A 445 -5.18 -28.99 -9.16
C LEU A 445 -3.96 -29.89 -8.92
N TRP A 446 -4.09 -30.87 -8.03
CA TRP A 446 -3.45 -32.19 -8.12
C TRP A 446 -4.29 -33.17 -7.28
N LEU A 447 -5.46 -33.51 -7.83
CA LEU A 447 -5.93 -34.87 -8.05
C LEU A 447 -6.67 -34.92 -9.39
#